data_AF-A0A370H487-F1
#
_entry.id   AF-A0A370H487-F1
#
_cell.length_a   1.000
_cell.length_b   1.000
_cell.length_c   1.000
_cell.angle_alpha   90.00
_cell.angle_beta   90.00
_cell.angle_gamma   90.00
#
_symmetry.space_group_name_H-M   'P 1'
#
loop_
_entity.id
_entity.type
_entity.pdbx_description
1 polymer ?
#
loop_
_entity_poly.entity_id
_entity_poly.type
_entity_poly.pdbx_seq_one_letter_code
_entity_poly.pdbx_strand_id
1 'polypeptide(L)'
;MLLTDARRAARTGPSGELVPMAEQDRSLWRAGDIAEGIDIITAALPRGEVGPYQLQAAIAALHDEAPDYASTDWPQITLLYERLLALADNPVVSLNHAVAVAMSRGPEEGLRLVDLVADRLRDDHRVAAVRAHLLEMLGDDTAARESYRTAAKQAKSLPQQRYLNARAARLD
;
A
#
# COMPACT_ATOMS: atom_id res chain seq x y z
N MET A 1 -9.83 12.47 1.32
CA MET A 1 -8.77 12.87 2.25
C MET A 1 -7.70 13.60 1.45
N LEU A 2 -7.30 14.81 1.86
CA LEU A 2 -6.45 15.73 1.10
C LEU A 2 -5.11 15.09 0.67
N LEU A 3 -4.37 14.50 1.62
CA LEU A 3 -3.12 13.77 1.38
C LEU A 3 -3.26 12.68 0.29
N THR A 4 -4.33 11.89 0.37
CA THR A 4 -4.61 10.90 -0.68
C THR A 4 -4.95 11.53 -2.03
N ASP A 5 -5.59 12.70 -2.08
CA ASP A 5 -5.95 13.35 -3.35
C ASP A 5 -4.77 14.07 -3.99
N ALA A 6 -3.82 14.57 -3.19
CA ALA A 6 -2.67 15.34 -3.65
C ALA A 6 -1.82 14.62 -4.71
N ARG A 7 -1.88 13.28 -4.71
CA ARG A 7 -1.15 12.39 -5.64
C ARG A 7 -1.97 11.87 -6.81
N ARG A 8 -3.21 12.33 -6.97
CA ARG A 8 -4.16 11.82 -7.97
C ARG A 8 -3.56 11.79 -9.38
N ALA A 9 -2.86 12.86 -9.78
CA ALA A 9 -2.28 12.99 -11.12
C ALA A 9 -1.16 11.96 -11.40
N ALA A 10 -0.50 11.45 -10.37
CA ALA A 10 0.60 10.48 -10.53
C ALA A 10 0.13 9.02 -10.57
N ARG A 11 -1.12 8.72 -10.22
CA ARG A 11 -1.62 7.34 -10.08
C ARG A 11 -1.94 6.63 -11.39
N THR A 12 -2.04 7.40 -12.47
CA THR A 12 -2.48 6.90 -13.78
C THR A 12 -1.59 7.47 -14.85
N GLY A 13 -0.99 6.60 -15.65
CA GLY A 13 -0.13 7.02 -16.76
C GLY A 13 -0.92 7.43 -18.00
N PRO A 14 -0.23 7.89 -19.06
CA PRO A 14 -0.86 8.48 -20.25
C PRO A 14 -1.84 7.54 -20.99
N SER A 15 -1.69 6.22 -20.83
CA SER A 15 -2.54 5.22 -21.47
C SER A 15 -3.61 4.64 -20.53
N GLY A 16 -3.80 5.24 -19.35
CA GLY A 16 -4.76 4.80 -18.34
C GLY A 16 -4.26 3.63 -17.47
N GLU A 17 -2.98 3.30 -17.54
CA GLU A 17 -2.32 2.28 -16.73
C GLU A 17 -2.17 2.72 -15.27
N LEU A 18 -2.19 1.75 -14.35
CA LEU A 18 -1.93 2.02 -12.94
C LEU A 18 -0.43 2.22 -12.72
N VAL A 19 -0.10 3.26 -11.95
CA VAL A 19 1.28 3.55 -11.52
C VAL A 19 1.40 3.25 -10.02
N PRO A 20 2.13 2.19 -9.63
CA PRO A 20 2.41 1.86 -8.23
C PRO A 20 3.07 3.03 -7.51
N MET A 21 2.82 3.18 -6.21
CA MET A 21 3.35 4.33 -5.45
C MET A 21 4.88 4.47 -5.53
N ALA A 22 5.61 3.36 -5.58
CA ALA A 22 7.06 3.35 -5.74
C ALA A 22 7.55 3.89 -7.10
N GLU A 23 6.68 3.89 -8.12
CA GLU A 23 6.98 4.29 -9.49
C GLU A 23 6.33 5.65 -9.83
N GLN A 24 5.60 6.28 -8.91
CA GLN A 24 4.93 7.55 -9.13
C GLN A 24 5.94 8.69 -9.28
N ASP A 25 5.76 9.50 -10.32
CA ASP A 25 6.47 10.76 -10.45
C ASP A 25 5.99 11.74 -9.37
N ARG A 26 6.85 11.96 -8.36
CA ARG A 26 6.57 12.86 -7.24
C ARG A 26 6.52 14.34 -7.66
N SER A 27 7.04 14.72 -8.83
CA SER A 27 6.90 16.09 -9.34
C SER A 27 5.45 16.44 -9.72
N LEU A 28 4.62 15.42 -9.97
CA LEU A 28 3.18 15.57 -10.24
C LEU A 28 2.34 15.68 -8.95
N TRP A 29 2.97 15.59 -7.78
CA TRP A 29 2.27 15.67 -6.51
C TRP A 29 2.03 17.13 -6.13
N ARG A 30 0.82 17.42 -5.64
CA ARG A 30 0.44 18.76 -5.23
C ARG A 30 1.07 19.10 -3.89
N ALA A 31 2.27 19.67 -3.92
CA ALA A 31 3.03 20.03 -2.72
C ALA A 31 2.25 20.92 -1.74
N GLY A 32 1.41 21.83 -2.25
CA GLY A 32 0.52 22.66 -1.42
C GLY A 32 -0.49 21.83 -0.63
N ASP A 33 -1.21 20.94 -1.31
CA ASP A 33 -2.19 20.03 -0.69
C ASP A 33 -1.52 19.08 0.34
N ILE A 34 -0.28 18.64 0.06
CA ILE A 34 0.50 17.82 0.99
C ILE A 34 0.84 18.61 2.25
N ALA A 35 1.42 19.80 2.09
CA ALA A 35 1.77 20.67 3.22
C ALA A 35 0.56 21.00 4.09
N GLU A 36 -0.56 21.39 3.46
CA GLU A 36 -1.82 21.64 4.19
C GLU A 36 -2.32 20.38 4.91
N GLY A 37 -2.26 19.21 4.25
CA GLY A 37 -2.67 17.94 4.84
C GLY A 37 -1.84 17.55 6.07
N ILE A 38 -0.52 17.78 6.02
CA ILE A 38 0.42 17.57 7.13
C ILE A 38 0.12 18.52 8.28
N ASP A 39 -0.09 19.81 7.99
CA ASP A 39 -0.41 20.82 9.01
C ASP A 39 -1.71 20.45 9.75
N ILE A 40 -2.75 20.03 9.00
CA ILE A 40 -4.02 19.60 9.58
C ILE A 40 -3.84 18.40 10.51
N ILE A 41 -3.15 17.34 10.06
CA ILE A 41 -3.01 16.13 10.88
C ILE A 41 -2.10 16.38 12.10
N THR A 42 -1.05 17.17 11.93
CA THR A 42 -0.15 17.57 13.03
C THR A 42 -0.89 18.35 14.10
N ALA A 43 -1.80 19.26 13.71
CA ALA A 43 -2.64 20.00 14.64
C ALA A 43 -3.73 19.15 15.31
N ALA A 44 -4.18 18.08 14.64
CA ALA A 44 -5.27 17.22 15.09
C ALA A 44 -4.82 16.09 16.01
N LEU A 45 -3.62 15.51 15.81
CA LEU A 45 -3.14 14.36 16.58
C LEU A 45 -3.10 14.57 18.10
N PRO A 46 -2.69 15.74 18.64
CA PRO A 46 -2.66 15.96 20.10
C PRO A 46 -4.04 16.17 20.74
N ARG A 47 -5.11 16.23 19.94
CA ARG A 47 -6.45 16.63 20.40
C ARG A 47 -7.38 15.43 20.51
N GLY A 48 -7.89 15.20 21.73
CA GLY A 48 -8.89 14.16 21.99
C GLY A 48 -8.33 12.74 21.83
N GLU A 49 -9.25 11.78 21.77
CA GLU A 49 -8.89 10.39 21.49
C GLU A 49 -8.56 10.22 20.00
N VAL A 50 -7.41 9.59 19.71
CA VAL A 50 -6.96 9.36 18.34
C VAL A 50 -7.85 8.31 17.67
N GLY A 51 -8.64 8.75 16.69
CA GLY A 51 -9.54 7.90 15.91
C GLY A 51 -8.91 7.28 14.65
N PRO A 52 -9.65 6.37 13.98
CA PRO A 52 -9.14 5.65 12.80
C PRO A 52 -8.76 6.57 11.63
N TYR A 53 -9.50 7.66 11.41
CA TYR A 53 -9.19 8.61 10.34
C TYR A 53 -7.93 9.44 10.63
N GLN A 54 -7.63 9.74 11.90
CA GLN A 54 -6.38 10.41 12.25
C GLN A 54 -5.19 9.48 11.97
N LEU A 55 -5.28 8.20 12.33
CA LEU A 55 -4.21 7.24 12.03
C LEU A 55 -4.02 7.03 10.52
N GLN A 56 -5.10 6.93 9.75
CA GLN A 56 -5.04 6.81 8.29
C GLN A 56 -4.43 8.05 7.64
N ALA A 57 -4.76 9.25 8.13
CA ALA A 57 -4.17 10.50 7.67
C ALA A 57 -2.67 10.57 8.01
N ALA A 58 -2.28 10.15 9.22
CA ALA A 58 -0.86 10.11 9.61
C ALA A 58 -0.05 9.13 8.75
N ILE A 59 -0.61 7.95 8.43
CA ILE A 59 0.02 7.00 7.50
C ILE A 59 0.18 7.63 6.11
N ALA A 60 -0.85 8.34 5.61
CA ALA A 60 -0.76 9.02 4.32
C ALA A 60 0.28 10.16 4.34
N ALA A 61 0.39 10.90 5.44
CA ALA A 61 1.37 11.98 5.59
C ALA A 61 2.80 11.44 5.50
N LEU A 62 3.14 10.35 6.21
CA LEU A 62 4.49 9.75 6.16
C LEU A 62 4.88 9.29 4.75
N HIS A 63 3.91 8.79 3.99
CA HIS A 63 4.09 8.45 2.59
C HIS A 63 4.37 9.67 1.71
N ASP A 64 3.65 10.75 1.97
CA ASP A 64 3.67 11.97 1.17
C ASP A 64 4.88 12.86 1.49
N GLU A 65 5.38 12.84 2.74
CA GLU A 65 6.56 13.57 3.24
C GLU A 65 7.89 12.99 2.75
N ALA A 66 7.94 11.68 2.50
CA ALA A 66 9.17 11.02 2.09
C ALA A 66 9.70 11.61 0.76
N PRO A 67 11.00 11.89 0.60
CA PRO A 67 11.52 12.36 -0.69
C PRO A 67 11.44 11.27 -1.79
N ASP A 68 11.50 10.00 -1.41
CA ASP A 68 11.32 8.86 -2.30
C ASP A 68 10.65 7.67 -1.59
N TYR A 69 10.43 6.56 -2.31
CA TYR A 69 9.79 5.38 -1.73
C TYR A 69 10.69 4.65 -0.71
N ALA A 70 12.00 4.59 -0.96
CA ALA A 70 12.95 3.92 -0.09
C ALA A 70 13.15 4.66 1.23
N SER A 71 13.00 5.98 1.23
CA SER A 71 13.08 6.84 2.41
C SER A 71 11.78 6.92 3.23
N THR A 72 10.74 6.16 2.87
CA THR A 72 9.48 6.14 3.63
C THR A 72 9.71 5.53 5.01
N ASP A 73 9.17 6.16 6.07
CA ASP A 73 9.29 5.65 7.45
C ASP A 73 8.35 4.46 7.69
N TRP A 74 8.73 3.30 7.14
CA TRP A 74 8.02 2.03 7.31
C TRP A 74 7.93 1.56 8.77
N PRO A 75 8.96 1.73 9.63
CA PRO A 75 8.82 1.48 11.06
C PRO A 75 7.66 2.26 11.70
N GLN A 76 7.55 3.56 11.45
CA GLN A 76 6.47 4.37 12.00
C GLN A 76 5.11 4.01 11.40
N ILE A 77 5.01 3.77 10.09
CA ILE A 77 3.76 3.31 9.44
C ILE A 77 3.29 1.99 10.05
N THR A 78 4.21 1.07 10.35
CA THR A 78 3.90 -0.21 11.01
C THR A 78 3.23 0.04 12.37
N LEU A 79 3.81 0.88 13.21
CA LEU A 79 3.25 1.22 14.52
C LEU A 79 1.86 1.87 14.41
N LEU A 80 1.65 2.74 13.42
CA LEU A 80 0.35 3.37 13.18
C LEU A 80 -0.71 2.35 12.76
N TYR A 81 -0.35 1.36 11.94
CA TYR A 81 -1.24 0.26 11.61
C TYR A 81 -1.55 -0.65 12.82
N GLU A 82 -0.56 -0.96 13.67
CA GLU A 82 -0.78 -1.71 14.91
C GLU A 82 -1.79 -0.98 15.82
N ARG A 83 -1.70 0.36 15.92
CA ARG A 83 -2.71 1.17 16.64
C ARG A 83 -4.07 1.14 15.96
N LEU A 84 -4.12 1.21 14.63
CA LEU A 84 -5.38 1.19 13.88
C LEU A 84 -6.11 -0.15 14.04
N LEU A 85 -5.37 -1.27 14.06
CA LEU A 85 -5.91 -2.60 14.29
C LEU A 85 -6.49 -2.77 15.71
N ALA A 86 -5.92 -2.09 16.70
CA ALA A 86 -6.48 -2.08 18.06
C ALA A 86 -7.83 -1.36 18.15
N LEU A 87 -8.14 -0.46 17.21
CA LEU A 87 -9.39 0.31 17.17
C LEU A 87 -10.46 -0.34 16.28
N ALA A 88 -10.06 -1.10 15.26
CA ALA A 88 -10.99 -1.68 14.29
C ALA A 88 -10.50 -3.03 13.76
N ASP A 89 -11.35 -4.05 13.87
CA ASP A 89 -11.14 -5.34 13.20
C ASP A 89 -11.52 -5.24 11.72
N ASN A 90 -10.58 -4.83 10.89
CA ASN A 90 -10.76 -4.70 9.44
C ASN A 90 -9.69 -5.50 8.68
N PRO A 91 -10.07 -6.55 7.93
CA PRO A 91 -9.09 -7.41 7.26
C PRO A 91 -8.29 -6.68 6.17
N VAL A 92 -8.83 -5.62 5.56
CA VAL A 92 -8.08 -4.77 4.63
C VAL A 92 -6.98 -3.99 5.34
N VAL A 93 -7.25 -3.53 6.57
CA VAL A 93 -6.23 -2.88 7.40
C VAL A 93 -5.16 -3.90 7.79
N SER A 94 -5.54 -5.13 8.14
CA SER A 94 -4.59 -6.21 8.44
C SER A 94 -3.68 -6.55 7.25
N LEU A 95 -4.23 -6.56 6.03
CA LEU A 95 -3.44 -6.77 4.82
C LEU A 95 -2.47 -5.60 4.57
N ASN A 96 -2.91 -4.36 4.74
CA ASN A 96 -2.03 -3.20 4.60
C ASN A 96 -0.93 -3.17 5.68
N HIS A 97 -1.25 -3.59 6.90
CA HIS A 97 -0.26 -3.79 7.97
C HIS A 97 0.79 -4.84 7.58
N ALA A 98 0.39 -5.95 6.94
CA ALA A 98 1.31 -6.96 6.44
C ALA A 98 2.32 -6.37 5.43
N VAL A 99 1.86 -5.47 4.55
CA VAL A 99 2.76 -4.73 3.63
C VAL A 99 3.72 -3.83 4.40
N ALA A 100 3.24 -3.05 5.38
CA ALA A 100 4.10 -2.19 6.19
C ALA A 100 5.18 -2.98 6.95
N VAL A 101 4.80 -4.11 7.55
CA VAL A 101 5.73 -5.04 8.19
C VAL A 101 6.73 -5.60 7.19
N ALA A 102 6.30 -5.96 5.97
CA ALA A 102 7.20 -6.45 4.93
C ALA A 102 8.30 -5.44 4.59
N MET A 103 7.91 -4.17 4.41
CA MET A 103 8.85 -3.10 4.06
C MET A 103 9.76 -2.70 5.23
N SER A 104 9.29 -2.88 6.47
CA SER A 104 10.02 -2.51 7.69
C SER A 104 10.95 -3.61 8.22
N ARG A 105 10.47 -4.86 8.21
CA ARG A 105 11.09 -6.01 8.89
C ARG A 105 11.49 -7.15 7.95
N GLY A 106 11.08 -7.09 6.69
CA GLY A 106 11.43 -8.08 5.65
C GLY A 106 10.23 -8.80 5.03
N PRO A 107 10.32 -9.20 3.75
CA PRO A 107 9.20 -9.81 3.03
C PRO A 107 8.70 -11.14 3.63
N GLU A 108 9.54 -11.93 4.29
CA GLU A 108 9.15 -13.17 4.99
C GLU A 108 8.16 -12.89 6.12
N GLU A 109 8.43 -11.85 6.91
CA GLU A 109 7.60 -11.39 8.03
C GLU A 109 6.23 -10.94 7.52
N GLY A 110 6.23 -10.21 6.40
CA GLY A 110 5.03 -9.77 5.70
C GLY A 110 4.19 -10.95 5.20
N LEU A 111 4.82 -11.92 4.53
CA LEU A 111 4.13 -13.10 4.00
C LEU A 111 3.42 -13.91 5.08
N ARG A 112 4.06 -14.10 6.24
CA ARG A 112 3.42 -14.76 7.39
C ARG A 112 2.15 -14.03 7.83
N LEU A 113 2.13 -12.71 7.82
CA LEU A 113 0.92 -11.94 8.14
C LEU A 113 -0.14 -12.00 7.03
N VAL A 114 0.27 -12.05 5.77
CA VAL A 114 -0.64 -12.27 4.63
C VAL A 114 -1.35 -13.61 4.78
N ASP A 115 -0.65 -14.67 5.18
CA ASP A 115 -1.23 -16.00 5.41
C ASP A 115 -2.33 -15.97 6.48
N LEU A 116 -2.13 -15.23 7.57
CA LEU A 116 -3.11 -15.12 8.66
C LEU A 116 -4.41 -14.40 8.28
N VAL A 117 -4.37 -13.50 7.28
CA VAL A 117 -5.55 -12.75 6.83
C VAL A 117 -6.19 -13.34 5.56
N ALA A 118 -5.49 -14.23 4.84
CA ALA A 118 -5.90 -14.71 3.52
C ALA A 118 -7.33 -15.26 3.49
N ASP A 119 -7.74 -16.06 4.48
CA ASP A 119 -9.08 -16.63 4.51
C ASP A 119 -10.19 -15.60 4.68
N ARG A 120 -9.91 -14.49 5.40
CA ARG A 120 -10.86 -13.39 5.59
C ARG A 120 -11.05 -12.54 4.32
N LEU A 121 -10.15 -12.69 3.35
CA LEU A 121 -10.12 -11.95 2.08
C LEU A 121 -9.98 -12.88 0.86
N ARG A 122 -10.49 -14.12 0.96
CA ARG A 122 -10.32 -15.18 -0.04
C ARG A 122 -10.59 -14.76 -1.48
N ASP A 123 -11.64 -13.97 -1.69
CA ASP A 123 -12.09 -13.52 -3.02
C ASP A 123 -11.53 -12.14 -3.41
N ASP A 124 -10.63 -11.57 -2.60
CA ASP A 124 -10.01 -10.29 -2.88
C ASP A 124 -8.65 -10.47 -3.55
N HIS A 125 -8.58 -10.03 -4.81
CA HIS A 125 -7.35 -10.02 -5.61
C HIS A 125 -6.14 -9.39 -4.90
N ARG A 126 -6.35 -8.50 -3.92
CA ARG A 126 -5.27 -7.84 -3.18
C ARG A 126 -4.42 -8.81 -2.39
N VAL A 127 -4.98 -9.90 -1.87
CA VAL A 127 -4.19 -10.91 -1.14
C VAL A 127 -3.18 -11.55 -2.07
N ALA A 128 -3.63 -12.00 -3.25
CA ALA A 128 -2.76 -12.59 -4.26
C ALA A 128 -1.75 -11.56 -4.81
N ALA A 129 -2.15 -10.30 -4.98
CA ALA A 129 -1.25 -9.25 -5.47
C ALA A 129 -0.13 -8.91 -4.47
N VAL A 130 -0.46 -8.79 -3.18
CA VAL A 130 0.54 -8.56 -2.12
C VAL A 130 1.47 -9.76 -2.01
N ARG A 131 0.93 -10.99 -1.96
CA ARG A 131 1.74 -12.22 -1.94
C ARG A 131 2.71 -12.25 -3.12
N ALA A 132 2.23 -11.98 -4.32
CA ALA A 132 3.06 -11.97 -5.52
C ALA A 132 4.24 -11.00 -5.40
N HIS A 133 3.97 -9.78 -4.93
CA HIS A 133 5.00 -8.77 -4.75
C HIS A 133 6.05 -9.16 -3.72
N LEU A 134 5.64 -9.73 -2.58
CA LEU A 134 6.57 -10.17 -1.54
C LEU A 134 7.41 -11.38 -1.97
N LEU A 135 6.85 -12.30 -2.75
CA LEU A 135 7.59 -13.42 -3.34
C LEU A 135 8.60 -12.95 -4.39
N GLU A 136 8.25 -11.94 -5.19
CA GLU A 136 9.18 -11.33 -6.15
C GLU A 136 10.36 -10.65 -5.41
N MET A 137 10.10 -9.98 -4.29
CA MET A 137 11.16 -9.40 -3.46
C MET A 137 12.11 -10.46 -2.88
N LEU A 138 11.61 -11.68 -2.64
CA LEU A 138 12.41 -12.83 -2.19
C LEU A 138 13.16 -13.53 -3.34
N GLY A 139 12.91 -13.15 -4.59
CA GLY A 139 13.46 -13.81 -5.77
C GLY A 139 12.79 -15.15 -6.11
N ASP A 140 11.62 -15.46 -5.52
CA ASP A 140 10.81 -16.61 -5.93
C ASP A 140 9.91 -16.22 -7.11
N ASP A 141 10.54 -16.05 -8.27
CA ASP A 141 9.89 -15.58 -9.49
C ASP A 141 8.77 -16.51 -9.96
N THR A 142 8.89 -17.82 -9.70
CA THR A 142 7.88 -18.81 -10.10
C THR A 142 6.61 -18.63 -9.28
N ALA A 143 6.72 -18.62 -7.94
CA ALA A 143 5.55 -18.44 -7.08
C ALA A 143 4.95 -17.03 -7.18
N ALA A 144 5.81 -16.01 -7.37
CA ALA A 144 5.39 -14.63 -7.61
C ALA A 144 4.53 -14.53 -8.89
N ARG A 145 4.99 -15.15 -9.98
CA ARG A 145 4.27 -15.17 -11.27
C ARG A 145 2.89 -15.82 -11.16
N GLU A 146 2.80 -16.98 -10.51
CA GLU A 146 1.52 -17.66 -10.29
C GLU A 146 0.55 -16.82 -9.45
N SER A 147 1.07 -16.16 -8.41
CA SER A 147 0.30 -15.26 -7.57
C SER A 147 -0.18 -14.02 -8.34
N TYR A 148 0.66 -13.42 -9.18
CA TYR A 148 0.27 -12.30 -10.05
C TYR A 148 -0.82 -12.70 -11.04
N ARG A 149 -0.70 -13.88 -11.68
CA ARG A 149 -1.74 -14.40 -12.60
C ARG A 149 -3.06 -14.64 -11.86
N THR A 150 -3.01 -15.13 -10.62
CA THR A 150 -4.20 -15.32 -9.78
C THR A 150 -4.85 -13.99 -9.44
N ALA A 151 -4.06 -13.01 -8.99
CA ALA A 151 -4.52 -11.65 -8.73
C ALA A 151 -5.17 -11.03 -9.97
N ALA A 152 -4.56 -11.20 -11.15
CA ALA A 152 -5.09 -10.69 -12.41
C ALA A 152 -6.46 -11.29 -12.74
N LYS A 153 -6.67 -12.60 -12.54
CA LYS A 153 -7.97 -13.26 -12.76
C LYS A 153 -9.07 -12.74 -11.84
N GLN A 154 -8.72 -12.36 -10.61
CA GLN A 154 -9.67 -11.88 -9.58
C GLN A 154 -9.91 -10.36 -9.64
N ALA A 155 -9.04 -9.61 -10.30
CA ALA A 155 -9.13 -8.15 -10.37
C ALA A 155 -10.38 -7.70 -11.14
N LYS A 156 -11.08 -6.69 -10.62
CA LYS A 156 -12.38 -6.23 -11.13
C LYS A 156 -12.29 -5.12 -12.18
N SER A 157 -11.10 -4.61 -12.47
CA SER A 157 -10.90 -3.54 -13.45
C SER A 157 -9.85 -3.91 -14.48
N LEU A 158 -10.08 -3.55 -15.75
CA LEU A 158 -9.14 -3.82 -16.84
C LEU A 158 -7.74 -3.24 -16.60
N PRO A 159 -7.57 -2.01 -16.06
CA PRO A 159 -6.24 -1.50 -15.72
C PRO A 159 -5.49 -2.38 -14.70
N GLN A 160 -6.18 -2.88 -13.66
CA GLN A 160 -5.57 -3.80 -12.68
C GLN A 160 -5.19 -5.12 -13.33
N GLN A 161 -6.07 -5.70 -14.15
CA GLN A 161 -5.78 -6.95 -14.86
C GLN A 161 -4.55 -6.81 -15.76
N ARG A 162 -4.46 -5.71 -16.53
CA ARG A 162 -3.31 -5.42 -17.39
C ARG A 162 -2.03 -5.27 -16.58
N TYR A 163 -2.06 -4.47 -15.51
CA TYR A 163 -0.92 -4.26 -14.63
C TYR A 163 -0.41 -5.60 -14.04
N LEU A 164 -1.29 -6.41 -13.46
CA LEU A 164 -0.92 -7.67 -12.81
C LEU A 164 -0.40 -8.72 -13.82
N ASN A 165 -1.01 -8.82 -15.00
CA ASN A 165 -0.49 -9.68 -16.07
C ASN A 165 0.87 -9.19 -16.60
N ALA A 166 1.07 -7.88 -16.71
CA ALA A 166 2.36 -7.33 -17.09
C ALA A 166 3.44 -7.61 -16.03
N ARG A 167 3.11 -7.55 -14.73
CA ARG A 167 4.05 -7.99 -13.66
C ARG A 167 4.41 -9.46 -13.83
N ALA A 168 3.44 -10.35 -14.05
CA ALA A 168 3.69 -11.77 -14.26
C ALA A 168 4.58 -12.05 -15.49
N ALA A 169 4.34 -11.36 -16.61
CA ALA A 169 5.07 -11.59 -17.86
C ALA A 169 6.55 -11.15 -17.81
N ARG A 170 6.93 -10.27 -16.88
CA ARG A 170 8.35 -9.88 -16.70
C ARG A 170 9.17 -10.90 -15.93
N LEU A 171 8.51 -11.85 -15.26
CA LEU A 171 9.16 -12.89 -14.48
C LEU A 171 9.33 -14.20 -15.28
N ASP A 172 8.97 -14.21 -16.57
CA ASP A 172 9.22 -15.32 -17.51
C ASP A 172 10.67 -15.29 -18.03
#